data_AF-E6M125-F1
#
_entry.id   AF-E6M125-F1
#
_cell.length_a   1.000
_cell.length_b   1.000
_cell.length_c   1.000
_cell.angle_alpha   90.00
_cell.angle_beta   90.00
_cell.angle_gamma   90.00
#
_symmetry.space_group_name_H-M   'P 1'
#
loop_
_entity.id
_entity.type
_entity.pdbx_description
1 polymer ?
#
loop_
_entity_poly.entity_id
_entity_poly.type
_entity_poly.pdbx_seq_one_letter_code
_entity_poly.pdbx_strand_id
1 'polypeptide(L)' 'MKITEERGKIIITKGLDQDGNNVLLVDQTGEFTESYILELGALEMAKDILQREHHQQMDE' A
#
# COMPACT_ATOMS: atom_id res chain seq x y z
N MET A 1 -3.29 13.15 -29.55
CA MET A 1 -4.16 12.49 -28.57
C MET A 1 -3.30 11.52 -27.78
N LYS A 2 -3.12 11.71 -26.48
CA LYS A 2 -2.40 10.76 -25.63
C LYS A 2 -3.40 9.69 -25.21
N ILE A 3 -3.15 8.45 -25.60
CA ILE A 3 -3.89 7.30 -25.08
C ILE A 3 -3.11 6.83 -23.88
N THR A 4 -3.70 6.96 -22.69
CA THR A 4 -3.16 6.37 -21.47
C THR A 4 -3.88 5.04 -21.29
N GLU A 5 -3.15 3.94 -21.39
CA GLU A 5 -3.67 2.60 -21.14
C GLU A 5 -3.32 2.23 -19.69
N GLU A 6 -4.32 2.17 -18.81
CA GLU A 6 -4.15 1.78 -17.41
C GLU A 6 -4.38 0.27 -17.29
N ARG A 7 -3.31 -0.48 -16.97
CA ARG A 7 -3.33 -1.96 -16.90
C ARG A 7 -3.66 -2.50 -15.51
N GLY A 8 -3.58 -1.64 -14.50
CA GLY A 8 -3.94 -1.94 -13.12
C GLY A 8 -3.51 -0.82 -12.20
N LYS A 9 -4.10 -0.78 -11.01
CA LYS A 9 -3.83 0.24 -10.00
C LYS A 9 -3.85 -0.38 -8.62
N ILE A 10 -2.90 0.04 -7.79
CA ILE A 10 -2.93 -0.22 -6.35
C ILE A 10 -3.17 1.08 -5.61
N ILE A 11 -4.07 1.02 -4.64
CA ILE A 11 -4.38 2.12 -3.74
C ILE A 11 -4.08 1.64 -2.32
N ILE A 12 -3.11 2.28 -1.67
CA ILE A 12 -2.82 2.06 -0.26
C ILE A 12 -3.45 3.21 0.52
N THR A 13 -4.38 2.88 1.42
CA THR A 13 -5.05 3.85 2.29
C THR A 13 -4.65 3.60 3.73
N LYS A 14 -4.10 4.62 4.40
CA LYS A 14 -3.84 4.59 5.84
C LYS A 14 -5.09 5.04 6.60
N GLY A 15 -5.44 4.34 7.66
CA GLY A 15 -6.58 4.67 8.51
C GLY A 15 -6.44 4.11 9.93
N LEU A 16 -7.51 4.26 10.72
CA LEU A 16 -7.66 3.64 12.03
C LEU A 16 -8.77 2.60 11.98
N ASP A 17 -8.57 1.46 12.65
CA ASP A 17 -9.65 0.48 12.86
C ASP A 17 -10.61 0.93 13.97
N GLN A 18 -11.57 0.06 14.30
CA GLN A 18 -12.61 0.33 15.31
C GLN A 18 -12.02 0.51 16.73
N ASP A 19 -10.81 -0.01 16.95
CA ASP A 19 -10.10 0.01 18.22
C ASP A 19 -9.04 1.13 18.27
N GLY A 20 -8.92 1.93 17.20
CA GLY A 20 -7.96 3.04 17.11
C GLY A 20 -6.55 2.62 16.71
N ASN A 21 -6.34 1.40 16.21
CA ASN A 21 -5.04 0.95 15.72
C ASN A 21 -4.80 1.41 14.28
N ASN A 22 -3.55 1.73 13.95
CA ASN A 22 -3.15 2.04 12.58
C ASN A 22 -3.35 0.82 11.67
N VAL A 23 -4.08 1.02 10.58
CA VAL A 23 -4.31 0.00 9.55
C VAL A 23 -3.95 0.53 8.17
N LEU A 24 -3.50 -0.38 7.31
CA LEU A 24 -3.29 -0.14 5.89
C LEU A 24 -4.26 -1.01 5.09
N LEU A 25 -5.12 -0.36 4.33
CA LEU A 25 -6.01 -1.00 3.37
C LEU A 25 -5.35 -0.96 1.99
N VAL A 26 -5.23 -2.13 1.37
CA VAL A 26 -4.69 -2.28 0.02
C VAL A 26 -5.83 -2.70 -0.89
N ASP A 27 -6.18 -1.84 -1.85
CA ASP A 27 -7.16 -2.12 -2.89
C ASP A 27 -6.46 -2.21 -4.25
N GLN A 28 -6.91 -3.13 -5.09
CA GLN A 28 -6.26 -3.48 -6.33
C GLN A 28 -7.26 -3.69 -7.46
N THR A 29 -6.97 -3.08 -8.62
CA THR A 29 -7.68 -3.30 -9.88
C THR A 29 -6.69 -3.71 -10.98
N GLY A 30 -7.12 -4.52 -11.96
CA GLY A 30 -6.30 -4.96 -13.09
C GLY A 30 -6.15 -6.48 -13.22
N GLU A 31 -5.55 -6.96 -14.31
CA GLU A 31 -5.36 -8.40 -14.55
C GLU A 31 -4.39 -9.05 -13.54
N PHE A 32 -4.83 -10.18 -12.98
CA PHE A 32 -4.22 -10.89 -11.83
C PHE A 32 -2.70 -11.14 -11.96
N THR A 33 -2.18 -11.34 -13.16
CA THR A 33 -0.75 -11.63 -13.39
C THR A 33 0.18 -10.43 -13.23
N GLU A 34 -0.25 -9.23 -13.64
CA GLU A 34 0.47 -7.97 -13.34
C GLU A 34 0.13 -7.48 -11.92
N SER A 35 -1.07 -7.80 -11.45
CA SER A 35 -1.53 -7.49 -10.09
C SER A 35 -0.65 -8.13 -9.00
N TYR A 36 -0.21 -9.39 -9.14
CA TYR A 36 0.62 -10.03 -8.11
C TYR A 36 1.96 -9.31 -7.87
N ILE A 37 2.60 -8.82 -8.94
CA ILE A 37 3.86 -8.06 -8.83
C ILE A 37 3.60 -6.70 -8.16
N LEU A 38 2.51 -6.04 -8.52
CA LEU A 38 2.11 -4.79 -7.91
C LEU A 38 1.79 -5.00 -6.42
N GLU A 39 1.08 -6.08 -6.06
CA GLU A 39 0.66 -6.40 -4.68
C GLU A 39 1.88 -6.64 -3.79
N LEU A 40 2.87 -7.41 -4.26
CA LEU A 40 4.15 -7.57 -3.58
C LEU A 40 4.87 -6.23 -3.36
N GLY A 41 4.93 -5.38 -4.39
CA GLY A 41 5.54 -4.05 -4.27
C GLY A 41 4.80 -3.16 -3.26
N ALA A 42 3.47 -3.23 -3.20
CA ALA A 42 2.66 -2.49 -2.24
C ALA A 42 2.89 -2.96 -0.79
N LEU A 43 3.01 -4.27 -0.59
CA LEU A 43 3.34 -4.86 0.72
C LEU A 43 4.75 -4.46 1.17
N GLU A 44 5.73 -4.43 0.26
CA GLU A 44 7.08 -3.95 0.59
C GLU A 44 7.08 -2.47 0.99
N MET A 45 6.36 -1.61 0.26
CA MET A 45 6.23 -0.18 0.60
C MET A 45 5.53 0.01 1.96
N ALA A 46 4.46 -0.74 2.22
CA ALA A 46 3.74 -0.71 3.48
C ALA A 46 4.65 -1.10 4.67
N LYS A 47 5.43 -2.18 4.51
CA LYS A 47 6.43 -2.61 5.50
C LYS A 47 7.46 -1.51 5.78
N ASP A 48 7.99 -0.89 4.73
CA ASP A 48 9.00 0.17 4.84
C ASP A 48 8.49 1.38 5.63
N ILE A 49 7.24 1.78 5.39
CA ILE A 49 6.57 2.87 6.13
C ILE A 49 6.43 2.51 7.61
N LEU A 50 5.89 1.32 7.91
CA LEU A 50 5.68 0.86 9.28
C LEU A 50 7.01 0.74 10.06
N GLN A 51 8.07 0.27 9.40
CA GLN A 51 9.39 0.18 10.03
C GLN A 51 9.98 1.55 10.37
N ARG A 52 9.77 2.56 9.50
CA ARG A 52 10.21 3.93 9.78
C ARG A 52 9.42 4.56 10.92
N GLU A 53 8.10 4.38 10.93
CA GLU A 53 7.24 4.86 12.02
C GLU A 53 7.61 4.22 13.36
N HIS A 54 7.89 2.91 13.38
CA HIS A 54 8.34 2.23 14.59
C HIS A 54 9.70 2.73 15.08
N HIS A 55 10.66 2.99 14.20
CA HIS A 55 11.95 3.56 14.61
C HIS A 55 11.79 4.98 15.16
N GLN A 56 10.98 5.84 14.52
CA GLN A 56 10.72 7.19 15.01
C GLN A 56 10.10 7.20 16.41
N GLN A 57 9.22 6.26 16.72
CA GLN A 57 8.62 6.14 18.06
C GLN A 57 9.58 5.64 19.15
N MET A 58 10.72 5.05 18.77
CA MET A 58 11.72 4.56 19.73
C MET A 58 12.83 5.58 20.02
N ASP A 59 13.00 6.57 19.14
CA ASP A 59 14.00 7.63 19.27
C ASP A 59 13.47 8.90 19.98
N GLU A 60 12.16 8.96 20.29
CA GLU A 60 11.51 9.96 21.16
C GLU A 60 11.34 9.46 22.61
#